data_AF-A0A2V6PVU0-F1
#
_entry.id   AF-A0A2V6PVU0-F1
#
_cell.length_a   1.000
_cell.length_b   1.000
_cell.length_c   1.000
_cell.angle_alpha   90.00
_cell.angle_beta   90.00
_cell.angle_gamma   90.00
#
_symmetry.space_group_name_H-M   'P 1'
#
loop_
_entity.id
_entity.type
_entity.pdbx_description
1 polymer ?
#
loop_
_entity_poly.entity_id
_entity_poly.type
_entity_poly.pdbx_seq_one_letter_code
_entity_poly.pdbx_strand_id
1 'polypeptide(L)'
;MTNVERGKARSGMALILSGVFPGLGQFYNRHLIKGAVFLGLGIVLSWYVMRGVPLDPLELLEEGVKPGPALAVLVLLAIWLWSVVDAWRGADR
;
A
#
# COMPACT_ATOMS: atom_id res chain seq x y z
N MET A 1 4.93 -18.97 25.23
CA MET A 1 4.06 -18.24 24.29
C MET A 1 2.91 -19.14 23.88
N THR A 2 1.69 -18.79 24.30
CA THR A 2 0.46 -19.52 23.94
C THR A 2 0.07 -19.23 22.48
N ASN A 3 -0.79 -20.05 21.87
CA ASN A 3 -1.24 -19.84 20.48
C ASN A 3 -1.84 -18.44 20.22
N VAL A 4 -2.45 -17.84 21.24
CA VAL A 4 -3.07 -16.51 21.17
C VAL A 4 -2.02 -15.40 21.03
N GLU A 5 -0.89 -15.49 21.73
CA GLU A 5 0.20 -14.51 21.63
C GLU A 5 0.88 -14.54 20.26
N ARG A 6 1.00 -15.73 19.66
CA ARG A 6 1.55 -15.90 18.30
C ARG A 6 0.65 -15.26 17.23
N GLY A 7 -0.67 -15.35 17.37
CA GLY A 7 -1.62 -14.70 16.47
C GLY A 7 -1.54 -13.17 16.52
N LYS A 8 -1.51 -12.59 17.74
CA LYS A 8 -1.37 -11.15 17.93
C LYS A 8 -0.05 -10.59 17.37
N ALA A 9 1.07 -11.28 17.58
CA ALA A 9 2.37 -10.87 17.05
C ALA A 9 2.42 -10.92 15.52
N ARG A 10 1.82 -11.94 14.90
CA ARG A 10 1.69 -12.06 13.44
C ARG A 10 0.83 -10.95 12.84
N SER A 11 -0.28 -10.62 13.50
CA SER A 11 -1.18 -9.54 13.10
C SER A 11 -0.48 -8.16 13.19
N GLY A 12 0.31 -7.93 14.25
CA GLY A 12 1.13 -6.72 14.38
C GLY A 12 2.23 -6.58 13.33
N MET A 13 2.91 -7.68 12.98
CA MET A 13 3.93 -7.66 11.93
C MET A 13 3.32 -7.44 10.53
N ALA A 14 2.14 -8.01 10.26
CA ALA A 14 1.41 -7.80 9.01
C ALA A 14 0.95 -6.33 8.85
N LEU A 15 0.60 -5.67 9.95
CA LEU A 15 0.31 -4.23 9.99
C LEU A 15 1.55 -3.39 9.66
N ILE A 16 2.69 -3.68 10.30
CA ILE A 16 3.95 -2.98 10.05
C ILE A 16 4.37 -3.16 8.58
N LEU A 17 4.31 -4.39 8.07
CA LEU A 17 4.68 -4.71 6.69
C LEU A 17 3.73 -4.04 5.67
N SER A 18 2.42 -4.06 5.90
CA SER A 18 1.46 -3.38 5.01
C SER A 18 1.56 -1.85 5.10
N GLY A 19 2.03 -1.32 6.24
CA GLY A 19 2.37 0.08 6.44
C GLY A 19 3.67 0.53 5.78
N VAL A 20 4.40 -0.35 5.08
CA VAL A 20 5.58 0.04 4.28
C VAL A 20 5.22 0.11 2.80
N PHE A 21 4.48 -0.87 2.28
CA PHE A 21 4.06 -0.89 0.86
C PHE A 21 2.82 -1.78 0.67
N PRO A 22 1.89 -1.43 -0.24
CA PRO A 22 0.68 -2.23 -0.44
C PRO A 22 1.02 -3.67 -0.84
N GLY A 23 0.42 -4.64 -0.14
CA GLY A 23 0.56 -6.07 -0.44
C GLY A 23 1.62 -6.83 0.37
N LEU A 24 2.53 -6.16 1.08
CA LEU A 24 3.59 -6.84 1.85
C LEU A 24 3.06 -7.71 3.00
N GLY A 25 2.02 -7.27 3.72
CA GLY A 25 1.40 -8.10 4.77
C GLY A 25 0.72 -9.36 4.23
N GLN A 26 0.31 -9.37 2.96
CA GLN A 26 -0.29 -10.54 2.34
C GLN A 26 0.75 -11.59 1.94
N PHE A 27 1.97 -11.18 1.57
CA PHE A 27 3.08 -12.11 1.42
C PHE A 27 3.39 -12.80 2.75
N TYR A 28 3.35 -12.06 3.86
CA TYR A 28 3.52 -12.63 5.20
C TYR A 28 2.44 -13.66 5.56
N ASN A 29 1.18 -13.37 5.20
CA ASN A 29 0.04 -14.26 5.42
C ASN A 29 -0.08 -15.39 4.35
N ARG A 30 0.95 -15.60 3.52
CA ARG A 30 0.96 -16.59 2.41
C ARG A 30 -0.14 -16.38 1.35
N HIS A 31 -0.76 -15.21 1.31
CA HIS A 31 -1.74 -14.83 0.29
C HIS A 31 -1.03 -14.19 -0.92
N LEU A 32 -0.21 -14.99 -1.60
CA LEU A 32 0.74 -14.53 -2.63
C LEU A 32 0.07 -13.82 -3.81
N ILE A 33 -1.08 -14.31 -4.29
CA ILE A 33 -1.80 -13.72 -5.42
C ILE A 33 -2.27 -12.30 -5.06
N LYS A 34 -2.91 -12.14 -3.91
CA LYS A 34 -3.37 -10.83 -3.48
C LYS A 34 -2.19 -9.88 -3.25
N GLY A 35 -1.11 -10.40 -2.64
CA GLY A 35 0.11 -9.63 -2.40
C GLY A 35 0.70 -9.10 -3.70
N ALA A 36 0.78 -9.94 -4.73
CA ALA A 36 1.23 -9.55 -6.06
C ALA A 36 0.31 -8.50 -6.71
N VAL A 37 -1.01 -8.59 -6.53
CA VAL A 37 -1.96 -7.59 -7.06
C VAL A 37 -1.75 -6.22 -6.39
N PHE A 38 -1.72 -6.16 -5.05
CA PHE A 38 -1.52 -4.89 -4.36
C PHE A 38 -0.14 -4.30 -4.61
N LEU A 39 0.90 -5.14 -4.64
CA LEU A 39 2.26 -4.71 -4.97
C LEU A 39 2.32 -4.15 -6.40
N GLY A 40 1.76 -4.89 -7.37
CA GLY A 40 1.74 -4.49 -8.78
C GLY A 40 0.99 -3.18 -9.00
N LEU A 41 -0.21 -3.05 -8.44
CA LEU A 41 -0.98 -1.80 -8.49
C LEU A 41 -0.24 -0.65 -7.82
N GLY A 42 0.39 -0.91 -6.67
CA GLY A 42 1.21 0.07 -5.96
C GLY A 42 2.36 0.58 -6.83
N ILE A 43 3.10 -0.32 -7.48
CA ILE A 43 4.23 0.01 -8.35
C ILE A 43 3.75 0.84 -9.55
N VAL A 44 2.70 0.39 -10.25
CA VAL A 44 2.21 1.06 -11.46
C VAL A 44 1.68 2.46 -11.14
N LEU A 45 0.89 2.62 -10.08
CA LEU A 45 0.39 3.93 -9.67
C LEU A 45 1.51 4.84 -9.18
N SER A 46 2.47 4.31 -8.41
CA SER A 46 3.63 5.10 -7.96
C SER A 46 4.47 5.57 -9.15
N TRP A 47 4.71 4.70 -10.13
CA TRP A 47 5.43 5.05 -11.36
C TRP A 47 4.68 6.14 -12.14
N TYR A 48 3.36 6.01 -12.29
CA TYR A 48 2.54 7.02 -12.97
C TYR A 48 2.57 8.37 -12.25
N VAL A 49 2.48 8.38 -10.91
CA VAL A 49 2.60 9.60 -10.09
C VAL A 49 3.97 10.24 -10.26
N MET A 50 5.06 9.46 -10.17
CA MET A 50 6.43 9.97 -10.36
C MET A 50 6.68 10.59 -11.74
N ARG A 51 5.93 10.17 -12.77
CA ARG A 51 6.04 10.72 -14.13
C ARG A 51 5.17 11.96 -14.36
N GLY A 52 4.17 12.18 -13.51
CA GLY A 52 3.16 13.21 -13.73
C GLY A 52 3.14 14.33 -12.69
N VAL A 53 3.87 14.20 -11.59
CA VAL A 53 4.04 15.23 -10.56
C VAL A 53 5.39 15.93 -10.77
N PRO A 54 5.41 17.26 -10.98
CA PRO A 54 6.65 18.03 -11.00
C PRO A 54 7.43 17.85 -9.69
N LEU A 55 8.72 17.55 -9.79
CA LEU A 55 9.60 17.43 -8.62
C LEU A 55 10.20 18.77 -8.20
N ASP A 56 10.23 19.75 -9.11
CA ASP A 56 10.62 21.12 -8.81
C ASP A 56 9.48 21.85 -8.07
N PRO A 57 9.71 22.35 -6.85
CA PRO A 57 8.70 23.10 -6.10
C PRO A 57 8.17 24.34 -6.84
N LEU A 58 8.99 24.99 -7.67
CA LEU A 58 8.56 26.18 -8.41
C LEU A 58 7.61 25.81 -9.55
N GLU A 59 7.96 24.78 -10.33
CA GLU A 59 7.11 24.23 -11.39
C GLU A 59 5.78 23.71 -10.82
N LEU A 60 5.81 23.10 -9.63
CA LEU A 60 4.61 22.65 -8.93
C LEU A 60 3.70 23.80 -8.51
N LEU A 61 4.25 24.95 -8.11
CA LEU A 61 3.48 26.13 -7.73
C LEU A 61 2.87 26.84 -8.95
N GLU A 62 3.58 26.84 -10.08
CA GLU A 62 3.14 27.50 -11.31
C GLU A 62 2.13 26.66 -12.09
N GLU A 63 2.40 25.36 -12.26
CA GLU A 63 1.59 24.47 -13.10
C GLU A 63 0.59 23.61 -12.30
N GLY A 64 0.86 23.40 -11.00
CA GLY A 64 0.07 22.52 -10.15
C GLY A 64 0.21 21.03 -10.47
N VAL A 65 -0.56 20.20 -9.76
CA VAL A 65 -0.65 18.77 -10.07
C VAL A 65 -1.78 18.54 -11.07
N LYS A 66 -1.46 17.88 -12.18
CA LYS A 66 -2.47 17.48 -13.17
C LYS A 66 -3.52 16.55 -12.52
N PRO A 67 -4.81 16.62 -12.92
CA PRO A 67 -5.87 15.82 -12.31
C PRO A 67 -5.60 14.31 -12.30
N GLY A 68 -4.95 13.78 -13.35
CA GLY A 68 -4.62 12.36 -13.46
C GLY A 68 -3.70 11.86 -12.34
N PRO A 69 -2.47 12.39 -12.21
CA PRO A 69 -1.57 12.05 -11.11
C PRO A 69 -2.17 12.32 -9.72
N ALA A 70 -2.93 13.41 -9.55
CA ALA A 70 -3.63 13.69 -8.29
C ALA A 70 -4.63 12.57 -7.93
N LEU A 71 -5.46 12.15 -8.88
CA LEU A 71 -6.38 11.03 -8.69
C LEU A 71 -5.63 9.72 -8.42
N ALA A 72 -4.51 9.48 -9.10
CA ALA A 72 -3.69 8.30 -8.89
C ALA A 72 -3.11 8.22 -7.47
N VAL A 73 -2.75 9.36 -6.86
CA VAL A 73 -2.35 9.41 -5.43
C VAL A 73 -3.51 9.01 -4.52
N LEU A 74 -4.72 9.52 -4.77
CA LEU A 74 -5.90 9.16 -3.97
C LEU A 74 -6.24 7.67 -4.09
N VAL A 75 -6.18 7.12 -5.30
CA VAL A 75 -6.39 5.69 -5.55
C VAL A 75 -5.30 4.85 -4.89
N LEU A 76 -4.04 5.27 -5.00
CA LEU A 76 -2.92 4.61 -4.34
C LEU A 76 -3.11 4.59 -2.82
N LEU A 77 -3.54 5.70 -2.22
CA LEU A 77 -3.84 5.80 -0.80
C LEU A 77 -5.00 4.86 -0.41
N ALA A 78 -6.07 4.84 -1.21
CA ALA A 78 -7.21 3.96 -0.96
C ALA A 78 -6.82 2.47 -1.04
N ILE A 79 -6.04 2.09 -2.06
CA ILE A 79 -5.50 0.73 -2.21
C ILE A 79 -4.59 0.38 -1.03
N TRP A 80 -3.77 1.33 -0.59
CA TRP A 80 -2.84 1.11 0.50
C TRP A 80 -3.59 0.82 1.81
N LEU A 81 -4.54 1.68 2.17
CA LEU A 81 -5.42 1.49 3.34
C LEU A 81 -6.20 0.18 3.23
N TRP A 82 -6.74 -0.13 2.05
CA TRP A 82 -7.43 -1.41 1.83
C TRP A 82 -6.48 -2.58 2.09
N SER A 83 -5.25 -2.55 1.56
CA SER A 83 -4.29 -3.64 1.72
C SER A 83 -3.95 -3.90 3.18
N VAL A 84 -3.86 -2.84 3.99
CA VAL A 84 -3.66 -2.92 5.44
C VAL A 84 -4.85 -3.62 6.12
N VAL A 85 -6.08 -3.20 5.80
CA VAL A 85 -7.30 -3.80 6.37
C VAL A 85 -7.47 -5.26 5.95
N ASP A 86 -7.19 -5.62 4.69
CA ASP A 86 -7.27 -7.00 4.22
C ASP A 86 -6.18 -7.88 4.85
N ALA A 87 -4.96 -7.38 5.01
CA ALA A 87 -3.88 -8.10 5.69
C ALA A 87 -4.22 -8.35 7.17
N TRP A 88 -4.81 -7.37 7.86
CA TRP A 88 -5.26 -7.53 9.25
C TRP A 88 -6.37 -8.58 9.38
N ARG A 89 -7.42 -8.49 8.55
CA ARG A 89 -8.51 -9.48 8.55
C ARG A 89 -8.06 -10.88 8.13
N GLY A 90 -7.02 -10.97 7.30
CA GLY A 90 -6.43 -12.23 6.87
C GLY A 90 -5.54 -12.88 7.92
N ALA A 91 -5.02 -12.13 8.90
CA ALA A 91 -4.20 -12.67 9.98
C ALA A 91 -5.03 -13.33 11.10
N ASP A 92 -6.31 -13.00 11.20
CA ASP A 92 -7.25 -13.54 12.19
C ASP A 92 -7.96 -14.84 11.70
N ARG A 93 -7.75 -15.25 10.44
CA ARG A 93 -8.26 -16.49 9.85
C ARG A 93 -7.18 -17.57 9.81
#